data_AF-A0A5C9C8N6-F1
#
_entry.id   AF-A0A5C9C8N6-F1
#
_cell.length_a   1.000
_cell.length_b   1.000
_cell.length_c   1.000
_cell.angle_alpha   90.00
_cell.angle_beta   90.00
_cell.angle_gamma   90.00
#
_symmetry.space_group_name_H-M   'P 1'
#
loop_
_entity.id
_entity.type
_entity.pdbx_description
1 polymer ?
#
loop_
_entity_poly.entity_id
_entity_poly.type
_entity_poly.pdbx_seq_one_letter_code
_entity_poly.pdbx_strand_id
1 'polypeptide(L)'
;MRSSGAFWVIALVMLLLDLYVFQAIKVVTNPLLERTRMLVHYGYWIISILTLLALLSFPFIQVLQTSKVFRNYIFAILVGLFLAKLIGSVVFLTDDIRRGLIWSVSKVFRNTGGQFLGDGQLISRSAFLSWAGLGLGGTLFGTLLIGFGNKYNYKLKKHTLHFPNLPKSFDGLK
;
A
#
# COMPACT_ATOMS: atom_id res chain seq x y z
N MET A 1 -16.57 -21.22 16.21
CA MET A 1 -17.44 -20.02 16.14
C MET A 1 -16.63 -18.88 15.52
N ARG A 2 -16.80 -18.61 14.22
CA ARG A 2 -16.11 -17.48 13.56
C ARG A 2 -16.88 -16.21 13.93
N SER A 3 -16.25 -15.26 14.62
CA SER A 3 -16.88 -13.99 14.99
C SER A 3 -17.13 -13.16 13.73
N SER A 4 -18.34 -13.25 13.17
CA SER A 4 -18.77 -12.48 12.00
C SER A 4 -18.56 -10.96 12.19
N GLY A 5 -18.56 -10.47 13.43
CA GLY A 5 -18.29 -9.06 13.76
C GLY A 5 -16.90 -8.56 13.34
N ALA A 6 -15.85 -9.38 13.48
CA ALA A 6 -14.49 -8.95 13.13
C ALA A 6 -14.34 -8.62 11.64
N PHE A 7 -15.08 -9.33 10.78
CA PHE A 7 -15.08 -9.11 9.34
C PHE A 7 -15.70 -7.75 8.96
N TRP A 8 -16.81 -7.40 9.60
CA TRP A 8 -17.44 -6.08 9.42
C TRP A 8 -16.56 -4.94 9.92
N VAL A 9 -15.84 -5.14 11.03
CA VAL A 9 -14.86 -4.17 11.53
C VAL A 9 -13.74 -3.96 10.52
N ILE A 10 -13.19 -5.04 9.94
CA ILE A 10 -12.14 -4.93 8.91
C ILE A 10 -12.66 -4.18 7.68
N ALA A 11 -13.88 -4.49 7.22
CA ALA A 11 -14.49 -3.79 6.09
C ALA A 11 -14.68 -2.29 6.37
N LEU A 12 -15.12 -1.94 7.59
CA LEU A 12 -15.26 -0.56 8.02
C LEU A 12 -13.90 0.16 8.06
N VAL A 13 -12.88 -0.45 8.65
CA VAL A 13 -11.51 0.11 8.68
C VAL A 13 -10.98 0.31 7.26
N MET A 14 -11.22 -0.66 6.37
CA MET A 14 -10.79 -0.56 4.98
C MET A 14 -11.47 0.60 4.23
N LEU A 15 -12.77 0.82 4.47
CA LEU A 15 -13.52 1.96 3.94
C LEU A 15 -13.00 3.30 4.49
N LEU A 16 -12.68 3.37 5.80
CA LEU A 16 -12.10 4.58 6.40
C LEU A 16 -10.72 4.90 5.80
N LEU A 17 -9.88 3.88 5.62
CA LEU A 17 -8.60 4.04 4.93
C LEU A 17 -8.80 4.51 3.48
N ASP A 18 -9.80 4.00 2.78
CA ASP A 18 -10.10 4.42 1.41
C ASP A 18 -10.47 5.89 1.31
N LEU A 19 -11.34 6.35 2.22
CA LEU A 19 -11.72 7.76 2.32
C LEU A 19 -10.51 8.64 2.62
N TYR A 20 -9.62 8.18 3.51
CA TYR A 20 -8.45 8.94 3.91
C TYR A 20 -7.39 9.02 2.80
N VAL A 21 -7.06 7.91 2.16
CA VAL A 21 -6.16 7.87 1.00
C VAL A 21 -6.74 8.70 -0.16
N PHE A 22 -8.06 8.72 -0.35
CA PHE A 22 -8.69 9.55 -1.36
C PHE A 22 -8.49 11.06 -1.11
N GLN A 23 -8.37 11.49 0.15
CA GLN A 23 -8.03 12.89 0.44
C GLN A 23 -6.64 13.24 -0.11
N ALA A 24 -5.65 12.37 0.10
CA ALA A 24 -4.30 12.54 -0.46
C ALA A 24 -4.31 12.53 -1.99
N ILE A 25 -5.10 11.65 -2.62
CA ILE A 25 -5.25 11.62 -4.08
C ILE A 25 -5.81 12.94 -4.60
N LYS A 26 -6.82 13.52 -3.94
CA LYS A 26 -7.35 14.84 -4.32
C LYS A 26 -6.29 15.94 -4.25
N VAL A 27 -5.43 15.93 -3.23
CA VAL A 27 -4.33 16.91 -3.09
C VAL A 27 -3.35 16.78 -4.25
N VAL A 28 -2.96 15.54 -4.59
CA VAL A 28 -1.98 15.25 -5.65
C VAL A 28 -2.53 15.51 -7.05
N THR A 29 -3.84 15.31 -7.25
CA THR A 29 -4.50 15.48 -8.55
C THR A 29 -5.04 16.88 -8.81
N ASN A 30 -4.97 17.78 -7.82
CA ASN A 30 -5.42 19.17 -7.96
C ASN A 30 -4.74 19.94 -9.13
N PRO A 31 -3.41 19.85 -9.35
CA PRO A 31 -2.76 20.56 -10.45
C PRO A 31 -2.99 19.92 -11.84
N LEU A 32 -3.66 18.77 -11.93
CA LEU A 32 -3.87 18.05 -13.19
C LEU A 32 -5.07 18.61 -13.97
N LEU A 33 -5.09 18.39 -15.29
CA LEU A 33 -6.27 18.66 -16.11
C LEU A 33 -7.51 17.93 -15.58
N GLU A 34 -8.68 18.55 -15.74
CA GLU A 34 -9.95 18.03 -15.24
C GLU A 34 -10.27 16.61 -15.72
N ARG A 35 -10.03 16.33 -17.00
CA ARG A 35 -10.24 14.99 -17.59
C ARG A 35 -9.36 13.92 -16.94
N THR A 36 -8.09 14.22 -16.73
CA THR A 36 -7.14 13.30 -16.08
C THR A 36 -7.50 13.10 -14.62
N ARG A 37 -7.88 14.18 -13.91
CA ARG A 37 -8.31 14.13 -12.51
C ARG A 37 -9.54 13.24 -12.34
N MET A 38 -10.56 13.39 -13.20
CA MET A 38 -11.75 12.52 -13.17
C MET A 38 -11.38 11.05 -13.41
N LEU A 39 -10.52 10.77 -14.39
CA LEU A 39 -10.09 9.39 -14.68
C LEU A 39 -9.39 8.74 -13.47
N VAL A 40 -8.49 9.47 -12.80
CA VAL A 40 -7.80 8.98 -11.61
C VAL A 40 -8.78 8.75 -10.45
N HIS A 41 -9.74 9.67 -10.23
CA HIS A 41 -10.72 9.54 -9.16
C HIS A 41 -11.64 8.35 -9.38
N TYR A 42 -12.18 8.19 -10.59
CA TYR A 42 -13.02 7.04 -10.93
C TYR A 42 -12.24 5.73 -10.88
N GLY A 43 -11.03 5.70 -11.43
CA GLY A 43 -10.16 4.51 -11.38
C GLY A 43 -9.88 4.06 -9.96
N TYR A 44 -9.56 5.01 -9.07
CA TYR A 44 -9.35 4.72 -7.65
C TYR A 44 -10.61 4.14 -6.99
N TRP A 45 -11.77 4.78 -7.17
CA TRP A 45 -13.01 4.31 -6.56
C TRP A 45 -13.48 2.97 -7.11
N ILE A 46 -13.29 2.69 -8.40
CA ILE A 46 -13.56 1.38 -8.99
C ILE A 46 -12.72 0.30 -8.29
N ILE A 47 -11.42 0.54 -8.11
CA ILE A 47 -10.53 -0.41 -7.41
C ILE A 47 -10.95 -0.55 -5.95
N SER A 48 -11.21 0.56 -5.24
CA SER A 48 -11.65 0.53 -3.83
C SER A 48 -12.96 -0.25 -3.66
N ILE A 49 -13.99 0.05 -4.46
CA ILE A 49 -15.28 -0.65 -4.42
C ILE A 49 -15.08 -2.13 -4.74
N LEU A 50 -14.29 -2.46 -5.78
CA LEU A 50 -14.01 -3.85 -6.12
C LEU A 50 -13.31 -4.57 -4.96
N THR A 51 -12.39 -3.92 -4.25
CA THR A 51 -11.72 -4.51 -3.08
C THR A 51 -12.67 -4.73 -1.91
N LEU A 52 -13.59 -3.81 -1.65
CA LEU A 52 -14.61 -3.97 -0.63
C LEU A 52 -15.60 -5.07 -0.98
N LEU A 53 -16.06 -5.13 -2.23
CA LEU A 53 -16.93 -6.19 -2.71
C LEU A 53 -16.23 -7.56 -2.64
N ALA A 54 -14.98 -7.63 -3.07
CA ALA A 54 -14.17 -8.86 -2.99
C ALA A 54 -13.96 -9.29 -1.54
N LEU A 55 -13.71 -8.34 -0.62
CA LEU A 55 -13.62 -8.62 0.81
C LEU A 55 -14.94 -9.17 1.33
N LEU A 56 -16.06 -8.46 1.12
CA LEU A 56 -17.40 -8.80 1.63
C LEU A 56 -17.93 -10.13 1.08
N SER A 57 -17.66 -10.41 -0.20
CA SER A 57 -18.07 -11.66 -0.86
C SER A 57 -17.14 -12.84 -0.59
N PHE A 58 -15.92 -12.59 -0.06
CA PHE A 58 -14.89 -13.61 0.15
C PHE A 58 -15.38 -14.87 0.89
N PRO A 59 -16.19 -14.79 1.97
CA PRO A 59 -16.67 -15.98 2.69
C PRO A 59 -17.73 -16.77 1.92
N PHE A 60 -18.46 -16.13 1.00
CA PHE A 60 -19.64 -16.67 0.35
C PHE A 60 -19.34 -17.35 -1.00
N ILE A 61 -18.18 -17.07 -1.60
CA ILE A 61 -17.79 -17.63 -2.89
C ILE A 61 -17.20 -19.04 -2.69
N GLN A 62 -17.94 -20.06 -3.10
CA GLN A 62 -17.54 -21.47 -2.95
C GLN A 62 -16.25 -21.81 -3.69
N VAL A 63 -16.02 -21.24 -4.88
CA VAL A 63 -14.78 -21.45 -5.66
C VAL A 63 -13.53 -21.05 -4.85
N LEU A 64 -13.63 -19.99 -4.04
CA LEU A 64 -12.54 -19.56 -3.15
C LEU A 64 -12.37 -20.49 -1.94
N GLN A 65 -13.40 -21.23 -1.55
CA GLN A 65 -13.26 -22.22 -0.48
C GLN A 65 -12.66 -23.54 -0.99
N THR A 66 -12.96 -23.91 -2.23
CA THR A 66 -12.48 -25.15 -2.85
C THR A 66 -11.06 -25.03 -3.41
N SER A 67 -10.74 -23.95 -4.13
CA SER A 67 -9.40 -23.78 -4.71
C SER A 67 -8.46 -22.98 -3.80
N LYS A 68 -7.49 -23.67 -3.20
CA LYS A 68 -6.46 -23.06 -2.36
C LYS A 68 -5.63 -22.02 -3.11
N VAL A 69 -5.41 -22.22 -4.41
CA VAL A 69 -4.61 -21.33 -5.26
C VAL A 69 -5.31 -19.97 -5.39
N PHE A 70 -6.57 -19.96 -5.86
CA PHE A 70 -7.35 -18.75 -6.00
C PHE A 70 -7.54 -18.03 -4.66
N ARG A 71 -7.84 -18.79 -3.59
CA ARG A 71 -8.01 -18.22 -2.25
C ARG A 71 -6.79 -17.44 -1.82
N ASN A 72 -5.60 -18.02 -1.99
CA ASN A 72 -4.35 -17.40 -1.55
C ASN A 72 -4.01 -16.15 -2.35
N TYR A 73 -4.21 -16.15 -3.68
CA TYR A 73 -3.97 -14.97 -4.51
C TYR A 73 -4.92 -13.82 -4.18
N ILE A 74 -6.23 -14.08 -4.10
CA ILE A 74 -7.21 -13.04 -3.76
C ILE A 74 -6.95 -12.50 -2.36
N PHE A 75 -6.72 -13.39 -1.39
CA PHE A 75 -6.40 -12.99 -0.01
C PHE A 75 -5.14 -12.13 0.04
N ALA A 76 -4.08 -12.52 -0.67
CA ALA A 76 -2.84 -11.76 -0.70
C ALA A 76 -3.00 -10.40 -1.38
N ILE A 77 -3.83 -10.28 -2.43
CA ILE A 77 -4.16 -8.98 -3.06
C ILE A 77 -4.93 -8.10 -2.09
N LEU A 78 -5.95 -8.64 -1.40
CA LEU A 78 -6.73 -7.89 -0.41
C LEU A 78 -5.84 -7.37 0.73
N VAL A 79 -5.00 -8.24 1.29
CA VAL A 79 -4.04 -7.87 2.34
C VAL A 79 -3.01 -6.87 1.81
N GLY A 80 -2.48 -7.09 0.61
CA GLY A 80 -1.50 -6.19 0.00
C GLY A 80 -2.05 -4.77 -0.19
N LEU A 81 -3.28 -4.64 -0.70
CA LEU A 81 -3.96 -3.35 -0.86
C LEU A 81 -4.29 -2.72 0.49
N PHE A 82 -4.70 -3.52 1.48
CA PHE A 82 -4.91 -3.03 2.85
C PHE A 82 -3.62 -2.46 3.45
N LEU A 83 -2.50 -3.19 3.34
CA LEU A 83 -1.19 -2.73 3.84
C LEU A 83 -0.70 -1.49 3.10
N ALA A 84 -0.88 -1.42 1.79
CA ALA A 84 -0.53 -0.24 1.00
C ALA A 84 -1.27 1.01 1.48
N LYS A 85 -2.60 0.90 1.69
CA LYS A 85 -3.42 1.98 2.23
C LYS A 85 -2.99 2.34 3.65
N LEU A 86 -2.68 1.35 4.49
CA LEU A 86 -2.24 1.56 5.87
C LEU A 86 -0.91 2.33 5.92
N ILE A 87 0.09 1.90 5.16
CA ILE A 87 1.40 2.59 5.10
C ILE A 87 1.26 4.00 4.54
N GLY A 88 0.49 4.17 3.46
CA GLY A 88 0.20 5.51 2.93
C GLY A 88 -0.47 6.40 3.98
N SER A 89 -1.44 5.86 4.72
CA SER A 89 -2.17 6.59 5.76
C SER A 89 -1.27 7.02 6.92
N VAL A 90 -0.28 6.22 7.31
CA VAL A 90 0.69 6.63 8.35
C VAL A 90 1.49 7.86 7.90
N VAL A 91 1.87 7.92 6.62
CA VAL A 91 2.59 9.09 6.07
C VAL A 91 1.68 10.31 6.03
N PHE A 92 0.42 10.15 5.63
CA PHE A 92 -0.55 11.26 5.60
C PHE A 92 -0.85 11.80 7.01
N LEU A 93 -0.90 10.91 8.01
CA LEU A 93 -1.11 11.31 9.40
C LEU A 93 0.00 12.23 9.92
N THR A 94 1.24 12.01 9.46
CA THR A 94 2.37 12.88 9.80
C THR A 94 2.16 14.31 9.28
N ASP A 95 1.62 14.43 8.07
CA ASP A 95 1.29 15.73 7.47
C ASP A 95 0.11 16.40 8.20
N ASP A 96 -0.92 15.64 8.59
CA ASP A 96 -2.06 16.16 9.35
C ASP A 96 -1.68 16.64 10.75
N ILE A 97 -0.84 15.88 11.47
CA ILE A 97 -0.30 16.30 12.78
C ILE A 97 0.42 17.64 12.64
N ARG A 98 1.28 17.77 11.62
CA ARG A 98 1.98 19.02 11.34
C ARG A 98 1.02 20.17 11.07
N ARG A 99 -0.02 19.97 10.24
CA ARG A 99 -1.04 21.00 9.96
C ARG A 99 -1.79 21.39 11.23
N GLY A 100 -2.16 20.43 12.07
CA GLY A 100 -2.83 20.64 13.34
C GLY A 100 -1.98 21.46 14.32
N LEU A 101 -0.67 21.20 14.40
CA LEU A 101 0.26 21.99 15.21
C LEU A 101 0.36 23.43 14.72
N ILE A 102 0.54 23.64 13.41
CA ILE A 102 0.62 24.99 12.81
C ILE A 102 -0.68 25.77 13.03
N TRP A 103 -1.83 25.11 12.86
CA TRP A 103 -3.15 25.72 13.10
C TRP A 103 -3.35 26.09 14.57
N SER A 104 -2.89 25.24 15.50
CA SER A 104 -3.01 25.49 16.94
C SER A 104 -2.14 26.68 17.37
N VAL A 105 -0.89 26.73 16.91
CA VAL A 105 0.04 27.84 17.20
C VAL A 105 -0.49 29.15 16.61
N SER A 106 -0.97 29.15 15.36
CA SER A 106 -1.50 30.38 14.73
C SER A 106 -2.77 30.91 15.40
N LYS A 107 -3.59 30.03 15.99
CA LYS A 107 -4.79 30.43 16.75
C LYS A 107 -4.45 31.05 18.11
N VAL A 108 -3.40 30.56 18.76
CA VAL A 108 -2.95 31.07 20.07
C VAL A 108 -2.14 32.37 19.92
N PHE A 109 -1.30 32.47 18.89
CA PHE A 109 -0.42 33.62 18.65
C PHE A 109 -0.93 34.52 17.50
N ARG A 110 -2.20 34.95 17.55
CA ARG A 110 -2.87 35.79 16.53
C ARG A 110 -2.14 37.09 16.16
N ASN A 111 -1.16 37.54 16.96
CA ASN A 111 -0.50 38.85 16.84
C ASN A 111 0.94 38.83 16.35
N THR A 112 1.59 37.67 16.19
CA THR A 112 2.87 37.62 15.46
C THR A 112 2.54 37.35 14.00
N GLY A 113 2.61 38.39 13.17
CA GLY A 113 2.40 38.37 11.71
C GLY A 113 3.42 37.51 10.96
N GLY A 114 3.58 36.26 11.37
CA GLY A 114 4.35 35.26 10.68
C GLY A 114 3.57 34.84 9.45
N GLN A 115 3.93 35.41 8.31
CA GLN A 115 3.95 34.69 7.05
C GLN A 115 4.79 33.41 7.23
N PHE A 116 4.25 32.39 7.89
CA PHE A 116 4.79 31.03 7.88
C PHE A 116 4.44 30.31 6.56
N LEU A 117 3.88 31.05 5.61
CA LEU A 117 3.65 30.64 4.23
C LEU A 117 4.85 31.10 3.43
N GLY A 118 5.88 30.28 3.40
CA GLY A 118 6.81 30.29 2.28
C GLY A 118 6.04 29.90 1.03
N ASP A 119 5.38 30.89 0.43
CA ASP A 119 5.09 30.93 -0.99
C ASP A 119 6.43 30.94 -1.72
N GLY A 120 6.65 29.94 -2.56
CA GLY A 120 7.84 29.89 -3.38
C GLY A 120 7.82 28.65 -4.21
N GLN A 121 7.05 28.68 -5.32
CA GLN A 121 7.16 27.94 -6.60
C GLN A 121 7.60 26.45 -6.60
N LEU A 122 7.76 25.84 -5.45
CA LEU A 122 8.17 24.47 -5.16
C LEU A 122 6.92 23.75 -4.69
N ILE A 123 6.79 22.48 -5.07
CA ILE A 123 5.71 21.58 -4.66
C ILE A 123 5.38 21.82 -3.17
N SER A 124 4.11 22.14 -2.86
CA SER A 124 3.71 22.37 -1.47
C SER A 124 4.13 21.16 -0.62
N ARG A 125 4.72 21.39 0.55
CA ARG A 125 5.26 20.31 1.41
C ARG A 125 4.24 19.19 1.67
N SER A 126 2.96 19.56 1.73
CA SER A 126 1.83 18.65 1.79
C SER A 126 1.64 17.77 0.56
N ALA A 127 1.81 18.33 -0.64
CA ALA A 127 1.76 17.56 -1.88
C ALA A 127 2.96 16.61 -1.96
N PHE A 128 4.15 17.01 -1.50
CA PHE A 128 5.30 16.11 -1.39
C PHE A 128 5.01 14.92 -0.47
N LEU A 129 4.49 15.16 0.74
CA LEU A 129 4.15 14.08 1.67
C LEU A 129 3.03 13.16 1.14
N SER A 130 2.07 13.74 0.42
CA SER A 130 1.02 12.96 -0.26
C SER A 130 1.60 12.06 -1.36
N TRP A 131 2.52 12.58 -2.18
CA TRP A 131 3.25 11.79 -3.18
C TRP A 131 4.12 10.71 -2.54
N ALA A 132 4.81 11.02 -1.44
CA ALA A 132 5.64 10.06 -0.71
C ALA A 132 4.80 8.92 -0.13
N GLY A 133 3.65 9.22 0.48
CA GLY A 133 2.75 8.19 1.03
C GLY A 133 2.16 7.29 -0.05
N LEU A 134 1.71 7.86 -1.17
CA LEU A 134 1.24 7.09 -2.33
C LEU A 134 2.36 6.24 -2.95
N GLY A 135 3.57 6.81 -3.05
CA GLY A 135 4.75 6.13 -3.55
C GLY A 135 5.12 4.93 -2.67
N LEU A 136 5.26 5.13 -1.36
CA LEU A 136 5.60 4.04 -0.42
C LEU A 136 4.54 2.94 -0.39
N GLY A 137 3.25 3.32 -0.34
CA GLY A 137 2.15 2.34 -0.39
C GLY A 137 2.13 1.57 -1.71
N GLY A 138 2.29 2.27 -2.84
CA GLY A 138 2.34 1.68 -4.17
C GLY A 138 3.56 0.77 -4.37
N THR A 139 4.74 1.18 -3.91
CA THR A 139 5.95 0.37 -3.94
C THR A 139 5.78 -0.91 -3.11
N LEU A 140 5.26 -0.80 -1.89
CA LEU A 140 4.99 -1.97 -1.06
C LEU A 140 4.06 -2.95 -1.79
N PHE A 141 2.93 -2.47 -2.31
CA PHE A 141 2.01 -3.31 -3.05
C PHE A 141 2.65 -3.95 -4.29
N GLY A 142 3.39 -3.16 -5.08
CA GLY A 142 4.09 -3.64 -6.26
C GLY A 142 5.11 -4.74 -5.94
N THR A 143 5.87 -4.60 -4.86
CA THR A 143 6.82 -5.63 -4.42
C THR A 143 6.13 -6.92 -3.99
N LEU A 144 4.97 -6.84 -3.33
CA LEU A 144 4.16 -8.01 -2.98
C LEU A 144 3.64 -8.74 -4.24
N LEU A 145 3.21 -8.00 -5.27
CA LEU A 145 2.79 -8.58 -6.54
C LEU A 145 3.94 -9.30 -7.25
N ILE A 146 5.15 -8.73 -7.25
CA ILE A 146 6.35 -9.41 -7.79
C ILE A 146 6.63 -10.73 -7.06
N GLY A 147 6.36 -10.78 -5.75
CA GLY A 147 6.51 -11.97 -4.92
C GLY A 147 5.70 -13.17 -5.42
N PHE A 148 4.58 -12.96 -6.11
CA PHE A 148 3.78 -14.04 -6.70
C PHE A 148 4.53 -14.83 -7.78
N GLY A 149 5.33 -14.15 -8.61
CA GLY A 149 6.15 -14.80 -9.64
C GLY A 149 7.42 -15.43 -9.06
N ASN A 150 7.95 -14.88 -7.97
CA ASN A 150 9.22 -15.34 -7.39
C ASN A 150 9.10 -16.56 -6.47
N LYS A 151 7.88 -17.02 -6.14
CA LYS A 151 7.63 -18.08 -5.14
C LYS A 151 8.43 -19.37 -5.37
N TYR A 152 8.69 -19.73 -6.63
CA TYR A 152 9.37 -20.98 -6.99
C TYR A 152 10.65 -20.75 -7.79
N ASN A 153 11.31 -19.60 -7.62
CA ASN A 153 12.57 -19.28 -8.29
C ASN A 153 13.77 -19.97 -7.62
N TYR A 154 13.75 -21.31 -7.60
CA TYR A 154 14.84 -22.11 -7.07
C TYR A 154 16.02 -22.09 -8.05
N LYS A 155 17.19 -21.69 -7.56
CA LYS A 155 18.43 -21.71 -8.33
C LYS A 155 19.28 -22.91 -7.90
N LEU A 156 19.48 -23.87 -8.81
CA LEU A 156 20.43 -24.95 -8.61
C LEU A 156 21.85 -24.38 -8.72
N LYS A 157 22.54 -24.27 -7.59
CA LYS A 157 23.96 -23.91 -7.56
C LYS A 157 24.79 -25.19 -7.48
N LYS A 158 25.50 -25.52 -8.56
CA LYS A 158 26.46 -26.62 -8.59
C LYS A 158 27.84 -26.05 -8.28
N HIS A 159 28.45 -26.50 -7.19
CA HIS A 159 29.79 -26.12 -6.80
C HIS A 159 30.69 -27.35 -6.82
N THR A 160 31.78 -27.29 -7.59
CA THR A 160 32.81 -28.35 -7.56
C THR A 160 33.68 -28.13 -6.33
N LEU A 161 33.57 -29.03 -5.36
CA LEU A 161 34.39 -28.99 -4.15
C LEU A 161 35.75 -29.63 -4.44
N HIS A 162 36.83 -28.87 -4.26
CA HIS A 162 38.20 -29.39 -4.36
C HIS A 162 38.75 -29.69 -2.97
N PHE A 163 39.25 -30.91 -2.78
CA PHE A 163 39.91 -31.32 -1.56
C PHE A 163 41.32 -31.82 -1.90
N PRO A 164 42.37 -31.37 -1.19
CA PRO A 164 43.75 -31.78 -1.47
C PRO A 164 43.99 -33.27 -1.24
N ASN A 165 43.16 -33.94 -0.42
CA ASN A 165 43.29 -35.37 -0.08
C ASN A 165 42.00 -36.17 -0.41
N LEU A 166 41.35 -35.91 -1.55
CA LEU A 166 40.15 -36.67 -1.92
C LEU A 166 40.51 -38.12 -2.31
N PRO A 167 39.99 -39.16 -1.62
CA PRO A 167 40.24 -40.53 -2.02
C PRO A 167 39.62 -40.81 -3.39
N LYS A 168 40.31 -41.57 -4.24
CA LYS A 168 39.88 -41.87 -5.63
C LYS A 168 38.49 -42.50 -5.73
N SER A 169 38.02 -43.20 -4.67
CA SER A 169 36.67 -43.77 -4.61
C SER A 169 35.55 -42.73 -4.64
N PHE A 170 35.86 -41.46 -4.35
CA PHE A 170 34.90 -40.35 -4.33
C PHE A 170 34.97 -39.48 -5.60
N ASP A 171 35.89 -39.76 -6.52
CA ASP A 171 36.01 -39.04 -7.79
C ASP A 171 34.84 -39.40 -8.72
N GLY A 172 34.13 -38.40 -9.23
CA GLY A 172 32.96 -38.57 -10.10
C GLY A 172 31.61 -38.78 -9.41
N LEU A 173 31.54 -38.81 -8.07
CA LEU A 173 30.26 -38.76 -7.34
C LEU A 173 29.59 -37.38 -7.53
N LYS A 174 28.29 -37.36 -7.85
CA LYS A 174 27.50 -36.17 -8.14
C LYS A 174 26.37 -35.97 -7.14
#